data_AF-A0A852V7Q6-F1
#
_entry.id   AF-A0A852V7Q6-F1
#
_cell.length_a   1.000
_cell.length_b   1.000
_cell.length_c   1.000
_cell.angle_alpha   90.00
_cell.angle_beta   90.00
_cell.angle_gamma   90.00
#
_symmetry.space_group_name_H-M   'P 1'
#
loop_
_entity.id
_entity.type
_entity.pdbx_description
1 polymer ?
#
loop_
_entity_poly.entity_id
_entity_poly.type
_entity_poly.pdbx_seq_one_letter_code
_entity_poly.pdbx_strand_id
1 'polypeptide(L)'
;MPEPDRDLTRKAIAQALAGLADTGHLTVVEVAADGVTTFLLHRDGNGRPRGRSWAATWPDLAGEHGWDADPAAAREAVLRAARVHPSPADVILVAASADPRAERALDWLRAAHPAAQVLRADAPTAALVREVMTDDPLTRPYELVVLLADPGTGRLRLTGRRLFPIGSRPGARTRVALRCTEPGAHGTALAVVTWQGPEPRLLSLQSAPLAPGRYEVTAELVRPGRVRFTGLPALSPDHRDWEQLVGSLPDRLPGRAGPAHLVCAVEVCGADDQVAERLSRARQMISFASGELGDLLRVSLLAYAAHSFDPSAPEHPVRVAAWNADAGEALDALGELEEQGAVTRGYPYHPQAAQLEDALAAVTGRLGQAGPAPAVVLTVGGRPPHPPRTDRSRILPCPRRHDWRKLVAVLRQRPGTTLGAICDHASGQAHRLWHELGATALAHLEAVDVRGLAADLGLTAPSPAHLPFPLLDETE
;
A
#
# COMPACT_ATOMS: atom_id res chain seq x y z
N MET A 1 49.47 -6.45 12.27
CA MET A 1 49.45 -6.07 13.69
C MET A 1 49.17 -4.56 13.75
N PRO A 2 48.00 -4.10 14.21
CA PRO A 2 47.79 -2.67 14.42
C PRO A 2 48.75 -2.17 15.51
N GLU A 3 49.36 -1.00 15.29
CA GLU A 3 50.22 -0.34 16.28
C GLU A 3 49.42 -0.02 17.56
N PRO A 4 49.97 -0.29 18.75
CA PRO A 4 49.23 -0.19 20.02
C PRO A 4 48.64 1.21 20.27
N ASP A 5 49.36 2.27 19.89
CA ASP A 5 48.94 3.66 20.14
C ASP A 5 47.83 4.12 19.21
N ARG A 6 47.83 3.63 17.96
CA ARG A 6 46.74 3.83 17.00
C ARG A 6 45.44 3.19 17.48
N ASP A 7 45.51 1.96 18.00
CA ASP A 7 44.33 1.24 18.49
C ASP A 7 43.74 1.90 19.75
N LEU A 8 44.58 2.44 20.63
CA LEU A 8 44.14 3.21 21.80
C LEU A 8 43.41 4.51 21.40
N THR A 9 43.98 5.28 20.46
CA THR A 9 43.35 6.51 19.97
C THR A 9 42.00 6.24 19.32
N ARG A 10 41.92 5.22 18.47
CA ARG A 10 40.66 4.78 17.85
C ARG A 10 39.62 4.39 18.90
N LYS A 11 39.99 3.58 19.89
CA LYS A 11 39.09 3.11 20.97
C LYS A 11 38.55 4.25 21.81
N ALA A 12 39.40 5.22 22.17
CA ALA A 12 39.00 6.38 22.95
C ALA A 12 37.98 7.26 22.19
N ILE A 13 38.25 7.56 20.90
CA ILE A 13 37.30 8.32 20.06
C ILE A 13 35.98 7.56 19.92
N ALA A 14 36.03 6.24 19.69
CA ALA A 14 34.82 5.41 19.58
C ALA A 14 34.01 5.38 20.88
N GLN A 15 34.67 5.25 22.03
CA GLN A 15 34.00 5.24 23.34
C GLN A 15 33.34 6.58 23.65
N ALA A 16 34.04 7.69 23.42
CA ALA A 16 33.49 9.02 23.62
C ALA A 16 32.32 9.29 22.66
N LEU A 17 32.45 8.91 21.38
CA LEU A 17 31.36 9.05 20.41
C LEU A 17 30.13 8.21 20.76
N ALA A 18 30.32 7.01 21.31
CA ALA A 18 29.25 6.14 21.79
C ALA A 18 28.52 6.72 23.01
N GLY A 19 29.23 7.47 23.86
CA GLY A 19 28.67 8.14 25.04
C GLY A 19 27.87 9.42 24.74
N LEU A 20 27.93 9.95 23.52
CA LEU A 20 27.22 11.19 23.18
C LEU A 20 25.70 11.00 23.19
N ALA A 21 25.03 11.78 24.04
CA ALA A 21 23.59 12.03 23.97
C ALA A 21 23.21 12.90 22.76
N ASP A 22 21.90 13.06 22.50
CA ASP A 22 21.36 13.76 21.31
C ASP A 22 21.84 15.21 21.14
N THR A 23 22.24 15.88 22.22
CA THR A 23 22.77 17.27 22.22
C THR A 23 24.25 17.34 22.60
N GLY A 24 24.91 16.18 22.76
CA GLY A 24 26.31 16.08 23.15
C GLY A 24 27.25 16.38 21.99
N HIS A 25 28.41 16.95 22.32
CA HIS A 25 29.49 17.21 21.40
C HIS A 25 30.79 16.58 21.91
N LEU A 26 31.58 16.03 20.99
CA LEU A 26 32.93 15.56 21.23
C LEU A 26 33.90 16.43 20.42
N THR A 27 34.87 17.03 21.09
CA THR A 27 35.93 17.80 20.44
C THR A 27 37.21 16.97 20.45
N VAL A 28 37.75 16.68 19.27
CA VAL A 28 39.06 16.03 19.11
C VAL A 28 40.03 17.06 18.54
N VAL A 29 41.12 17.35 19.24
CA VAL A 29 42.14 18.32 18.80
C VAL A 29 43.43 17.57 18.49
N GLU A 30 43.81 17.53 17.23
CA GLU A 30 45.09 17.01 16.76
C GLU A 30 46.12 18.14 16.74
N VAL A 31 47.25 17.91 17.41
CA VAL A 31 48.41 18.80 17.41
C VAL A 31 49.56 18.07 16.69
N ALA A 32 49.92 18.58 15.52
CA ALA A 32 50.85 17.93 14.59
C ALA A 32 52.00 18.87 14.20
N ALA A 33 52.94 18.39 13.39
CA ALA A 33 54.11 19.17 12.98
C ALA A 33 53.76 20.38 12.09
N ASP A 34 52.61 20.34 11.41
CA ASP A 34 52.13 21.38 10.49
C ASP A 34 51.13 22.36 11.13
N GLY A 35 50.51 22.00 12.26
CA GLY A 35 49.61 22.89 12.98
C GLY A 35 48.65 22.17 13.93
N VAL A 36 47.48 22.78 14.10
CA VAL A 36 46.38 22.27 14.93
C VAL A 36 45.16 21.99 14.06
N THR A 37 44.63 20.79 14.15
CA THR A 37 43.37 20.40 13.50
C THR A 37 42.33 20.01 14.54
N THR A 38 41.16 20.64 14.50
CA THR A 38 40.05 20.38 15.41
C THR A 38 38.93 19.68 14.68
N PHE A 39 38.40 18.61 15.27
CA PHE A 39 37.20 17.90 14.85
C PHE A 39 36.10 18.10 15.88
N LEU A 40 34.94 18.61 15.46
CA LEU A 40 33.74 18.66 16.29
C LEU A 40 32.75 17.59 15.81
N LEU A 41 32.53 16.60 16.66
CA LEU A 41 31.66 15.45 16.40
C LEU A 41 30.38 15.56 17.22
N HIS A 42 29.26 15.13 16.66
CA HIS A 42 27.95 15.06 17.32
C HIS A 42 27.06 14.02 16.64
N ARG A 43 25.88 13.75 17.19
CA ARG A 43 24.86 12.92 16.55
C ARG A 43 23.75 13.80 16.00
N ASP A 44 23.28 13.50 14.79
CA ASP A 44 22.06 14.12 14.27
C ASP A 44 20.81 13.47 14.87
N GLY A 45 19.63 14.00 14.55
CA GLY A 45 18.36 13.48 15.08
C GLY A 45 18.02 12.03 14.70
N ASN A 46 18.76 11.42 13.76
CA ASN A 46 18.67 10.00 13.43
C ASN A 46 19.71 9.15 14.19
N GLY A 47 20.43 9.75 15.15
CA GLY A 47 21.53 9.12 15.88
C GLY A 47 22.80 8.93 15.04
N ARG A 48 22.84 9.45 13.80
CA ARG A 48 24.00 9.29 12.91
C ARG A 48 25.12 10.25 13.33
N PRO A 49 26.36 9.78 13.44
CA PRO A 49 27.49 10.65 13.74
C PRO A 49 27.75 11.62 12.58
N ARG A 50 27.96 12.90 12.93
CA ARG A 50 28.30 14.02 12.05
C ARG A 50 29.53 14.72 12.59
N GLY A 51 30.35 15.23 11.67
CA GLY A 51 31.61 15.88 12.01
C GLY A 51 31.84 17.11 11.16
N ARG A 52 32.50 18.11 11.74
CA ARG A 52 33.15 19.22 11.03
C ARG A 52 34.59 19.31 11.48
N SER A 53 35.47 19.77 10.61
CA SER A 53 36.88 19.98 10.93
C SER A 53 37.36 21.36 10.51
N TRP A 54 38.31 21.89 11.27
CA TRP A 54 39.02 23.12 10.97
C TRP A 54 40.51 22.89 11.22
N ALA A 55 41.37 23.40 10.34
CA ALA A 55 42.81 23.33 10.50
C ALA A 55 43.38 24.75 10.56
N ALA A 56 44.42 24.94 11.36
CA ALA A 56 45.21 26.16 11.44
C ALA A 56 46.69 25.77 11.44
N THR A 57 47.46 26.33 10.51
CA THR A 57 48.89 26.03 10.41
C THR A 57 49.69 26.81 11.45
N TRP A 58 50.91 26.38 11.78
CA TRP A 58 51.76 27.16 12.69
C TRP A 58 51.98 28.63 12.25
N PRO A 59 52.19 28.93 10.95
CA PRO A 59 52.19 30.32 10.46
C PRO A 59 50.90 31.08 10.78
N ASP A 60 49.73 30.48 10.59
CA ASP A 60 48.44 31.11 10.89
C ASP A 60 48.30 31.43 12.39
N LEU A 61 48.81 30.54 13.24
CA LEU A 61 48.74 30.65 14.70
C LEU A 61 49.78 31.62 15.28
N ALA A 62 50.92 31.77 14.61
CA ALA A 62 52.00 32.66 15.02
C ALA A 62 51.70 34.14 14.75
N GLY A 63 50.84 34.43 13.77
CA GLY A 63 50.54 35.80 13.33
C GLY A 63 51.77 36.54 12.80
N GLU A 64 51.66 37.87 12.66
CA GLU A 64 52.71 38.71 12.05
C GLU A 64 54.03 38.75 12.84
N HIS A 65 53.96 38.50 14.16
CA HIS A 65 55.10 38.65 15.07
C HIS A 65 55.93 37.36 15.19
N GLY A 66 55.38 36.22 14.78
CA GLY A 66 56.05 34.93 14.89
C GLY A 66 55.84 34.23 16.25
N TRP A 67 56.02 32.91 16.25
CA TRP A 67 55.65 32.01 17.36
C TRP A 67 56.38 32.28 18.68
N ASP A 68 57.63 32.75 18.61
CA ASP A 68 58.49 32.94 19.79
C ASP A 68 58.57 34.40 20.25
N ALA A 69 58.14 35.35 19.43
CA ALA A 69 58.18 36.78 19.77
C ALA A 69 57.05 37.17 20.74
N ASP A 70 55.87 36.54 20.62
CA ASP A 70 54.74 36.73 21.52
C ASP A 70 54.08 35.38 21.89
N PRO A 71 54.62 34.67 22.90
CA PRO A 71 54.07 33.40 23.34
C PRO A 71 52.65 33.49 23.90
N ALA A 72 52.23 34.65 24.40
CA ALA A 72 50.88 34.84 24.94
C ALA A 72 49.85 34.93 23.81
N ALA A 73 50.14 35.70 22.76
CA ALA A 73 49.30 35.75 21.57
C ALA A 73 49.23 34.40 20.85
N ALA A 74 50.36 33.70 20.73
CA ALA A 74 50.40 32.34 20.16
C ALA A 74 49.56 31.35 20.99
N ARG A 75 49.62 31.44 22.32
CA ARG A 75 48.77 30.65 23.23
C ARG A 75 47.29 30.91 23.00
N GLU A 76 46.87 32.17 22.94
CA GLU A 76 45.46 32.51 22.67
C GLU A 76 45.01 32.05 21.27
N ALA A 77 45.88 32.13 20.27
CA ALA A 77 45.59 31.61 18.93
C ALA A 77 45.36 30.09 18.95
N VAL A 78 46.20 29.32 19.63
CA VAL A 78 46.04 27.86 19.80
C VAL A 78 44.72 27.52 20.49
N LEU A 79 44.42 28.18 21.62
CA LEU A 79 43.18 27.94 22.37
C LEU A 79 41.93 28.27 21.54
N ARG A 80 41.98 29.33 20.73
CA ARG A 80 40.90 29.66 19.79
C ARG A 80 40.77 28.65 18.66
N ALA A 81 41.89 28.17 18.11
CA ALA A 81 41.90 27.18 17.04
C ALA A 81 41.37 25.80 17.48
N ALA A 82 41.57 25.45 18.76
CA ALA A 82 41.01 24.25 19.37
C ALA A 82 39.47 24.24 19.41
N ARG A 83 38.81 25.41 19.26
CA ARG A 83 37.35 25.58 19.14
C ARG A 83 36.55 24.70 20.10
N VAL A 84 37.03 24.52 21.32
CA VAL A 84 36.39 23.66 22.32
C VAL A 84 35.04 24.27 22.69
N HIS A 85 33.98 23.48 22.56
CA HIS A 85 32.63 23.95 22.81
C HIS A 85 32.42 24.22 24.32
N PRO A 86 31.80 25.35 24.73
CA PRO A 86 31.62 25.70 26.15
C PRO A 86 30.59 24.86 26.92
N SER A 87 29.97 23.87 26.28
CA SER A 87 29.07 22.88 26.93
C SER A 87 29.93 21.81 27.62
N PRO A 88 29.43 20.93 28.52
CA PRO A 88 30.15 19.71 28.88
C PRO A 88 30.37 18.83 27.63
N ALA A 89 31.42 19.16 26.89
CA ALA A 89 31.90 18.43 25.73
C ALA A 89 33.08 17.59 26.18
N ASP A 90 33.06 16.31 25.82
CA ASP A 90 34.24 15.47 26.00
C ASP A 90 35.33 15.99 25.08
N VAL A 91 36.52 16.26 25.63
CA VAL A 91 37.67 16.76 24.88
C VAL A 91 38.74 15.67 24.83
N ILE A 92 39.20 15.34 23.62
CA ILE A 92 40.33 14.45 23.39
C ILE A 92 41.43 15.26 22.70
N LEU A 93 42.61 15.30 23.30
CA LEU A 93 43.81 15.89 22.75
C LEU A 93 44.68 14.78 22.15
N VAL A 94 45.04 14.90 20.88
CA VAL A 94 45.87 13.92 20.15
C VAL A 94 47.19 14.57 19.77
N ALA A 95 48.28 14.03 20.30
CA ALA A 95 49.64 14.42 19.96
C ALA A 95 50.14 13.57 18.78
N ALA A 96 50.32 14.20 17.63
CA ALA A 96 50.76 13.53 16.40
C ALA A 96 52.20 13.89 15.99
N SER A 97 52.90 14.68 16.81
CA SER A 97 54.28 15.09 16.58
C SER A 97 55.01 15.35 17.90
N ALA A 98 56.33 15.12 17.91
CA ALA A 98 57.24 15.52 18.98
C ALA A 98 57.92 16.89 18.70
N ASP A 99 57.44 17.63 17.69
CA ASP A 99 57.92 18.97 17.40
C ASP A 99 57.77 19.90 18.63
N PRO A 100 58.78 20.70 19.00
CA PRO A 100 58.72 21.55 20.19
C PRO A 100 57.53 22.54 20.21
N ARG A 101 57.07 23.02 19.05
CA ARG A 101 55.90 23.89 18.97
C ARG A 101 54.62 23.09 19.23
N ALA A 102 54.55 21.89 18.68
CA ALA A 102 53.45 20.96 18.94
C ALA A 102 53.35 20.56 20.42
N GLU A 103 54.47 20.23 21.07
CA GLU A 103 54.48 19.91 22.51
C GLU A 103 54.06 21.13 23.36
N ARG A 104 54.55 22.33 23.02
CA ARG A 104 54.18 23.57 23.72
C ARG A 104 52.70 23.90 23.56
N ALA A 105 52.14 23.74 22.35
CA ALA A 105 50.72 23.92 22.09
C ALA A 105 49.86 22.90 22.85
N LEU A 106 50.31 21.65 22.91
CA LEU A 106 49.65 20.58 23.65
C LEU A 106 49.62 20.87 25.16
N ASP A 107 50.71 21.38 25.73
CA ASP A 107 50.76 21.78 27.15
C ASP A 107 49.79 22.93 27.45
N TRP A 108 49.68 23.91 26.55
CA TRP A 108 48.69 24.98 26.68
C TRP A 108 47.25 24.44 26.67
N LEU A 109 46.97 23.47 25.80
CA LEU A 109 45.64 22.84 25.70
C LEU A 109 45.33 21.98 26.94
N ARG A 110 46.31 21.23 27.46
CA ARG A 110 46.17 20.47 28.71
C ARG A 110 45.87 21.38 29.90
N ALA A 111 46.56 22.52 29.99
CA ALA A 111 46.34 23.49 31.05
C ALA A 111 44.94 24.14 30.98
N ALA A 112 44.44 24.38 29.77
CA ALA A 112 43.09 24.93 29.55
C ALA A 112 41.97 23.89 29.74
N HIS A 113 42.25 22.61 29.47
CA HIS A 113 41.29 21.51 29.54
C HIS A 113 41.84 20.36 30.40
N PRO A 114 41.93 20.53 31.73
CA PRO A 114 42.56 19.55 32.62
C PRO A 114 41.83 18.20 32.69
N ALA A 115 40.56 18.15 32.30
CA ALA A 115 39.77 16.91 32.21
C ALA A 115 39.89 16.20 30.85
N ALA A 116 40.62 16.78 29.88
CA ALA A 116 40.74 16.20 28.54
C ALA A 116 41.60 14.93 28.55
N GLN A 117 41.18 13.94 27.77
CA GLN A 117 42.00 12.74 27.55
C GLN A 117 43.12 13.07 26.57
N VAL A 118 44.36 12.76 26.92
CA VAL A 118 45.54 13.01 26.07
C VAL A 118 46.04 11.70 25.50
N LEU A 119 46.17 11.62 24.18
CA LEU A 119 46.56 10.43 23.43
C LEU A 119 47.70 10.76 22.47
N ARG A 120 48.46 9.74 22.06
CA ARG A 120 49.50 9.82 21.02
C ARG A 120 49.05 9.01 19.82
N ALA A 121 49.25 9.54 18.61
CA ALA A 121 48.91 8.82 17.39
C ALA A 121 49.91 9.14 16.27
N ASP A 122 50.44 8.10 15.64
CA ASP A 122 51.35 8.24 14.48
C ASP A 122 50.59 8.36 13.15
N ALA A 123 49.29 8.06 13.15
CA ALA A 123 48.42 8.12 11.97
C ALA A 123 47.56 9.40 11.98
N PRO A 124 47.20 9.96 10.80
CA PRO A 124 46.36 11.16 10.73
C PRO A 124 45.02 10.95 11.45
N THR A 125 44.72 11.79 12.43
CA THR A 125 43.51 11.72 13.26
C THR A 125 42.24 11.78 12.42
N ALA A 126 42.27 12.53 11.30
CA ALA A 126 41.18 12.60 10.33
C ALA A 126 40.78 11.23 9.73
N ALA A 127 41.74 10.31 9.56
CA ALA A 127 41.45 8.96 9.07
C ALA A 127 40.77 8.12 10.16
N LEU A 128 41.26 8.20 11.40
CA LEU A 128 40.69 7.51 12.55
C LEU A 128 39.27 8.00 12.86
N VAL A 129 39.02 9.31 12.83
CA VAL A 129 37.68 9.88 13.02
C VAL A 129 36.70 9.35 11.97
N ARG A 130 37.09 9.33 10.69
CA ARG A 130 36.25 8.79 9.60
C ARG A 130 35.97 7.30 9.75
N GLU A 131 36.98 6.54 10.15
CA GLU A 131 36.87 5.11 10.42
C GLU A 131 35.88 4.87 11.56
N VAL A 132 36.07 5.52 12.71
CA VAL A 132 35.17 5.42 13.88
C VAL A 132 33.74 5.79 13.52
N MET A 133 33.50 6.90 12.81
CA MET A 133 32.15 7.30 12.41
C MET A 133 31.51 6.33 11.41
N THR A 134 32.32 5.65 10.59
CA THR A 134 31.82 4.65 9.64
C THR A 134 31.44 3.36 10.34
N ASP A 135 32.24 2.94 11.33
CA ASP A 135 32.10 1.71 12.12
C ASP A 135 31.16 1.83 13.32
N ASP A 136 30.70 3.04 13.64
CA ASP A 136 29.88 3.36 14.80
C ASP A 136 28.60 2.50 14.83
N PRO A 137 28.27 1.85 15.96
CA PRO A 137 27.04 1.09 16.09
C PRO A 137 25.82 2.02 16.12
N LEU A 138 24.67 1.52 15.67
CA LEU A 138 23.43 2.28 15.71
C LEU A 138 23.02 2.60 17.15
N THR A 139 22.74 3.87 17.43
CA THR A 139 22.15 4.30 18.70
C THR A 139 20.62 4.32 18.67
N ARG A 140 20.02 4.19 17.49
CA ARG A 140 18.57 4.15 17.26
C ARG A 140 18.21 2.97 16.37
N PRO A 141 17.04 2.32 16.57
CA PRO A 141 16.59 1.29 15.67
C PRO A 141 16.24 1.90 14.31
N TYR A 142 16.58 1.19 13.24
CA TYR A 142 16.17 1.56 11.88
C TYR A 142 15.02 0.66 11.47
N GLU A 143 13.96 1.25 10.94
CA GLU A 143 12.76 0.55 10.54
C GLU A 143 12.38 0.92 9.10
N LEU A 144 11.87 -0.06 8.37
CA LEU A 144 11.24 0.14 7.07
C LEU A 144 9.77 0.51 7.30
N VAL A 145 9.34 1.61 6.71
CA VAL A 145 7.91 1.98 6.70
C VAL A 145 7.16 0.99 5.82
N VAL A 146 6.13 0.39 6.40
CA VAL A 146 5.22 -0.53 5.74
C VAL A 146 3.78 -0.18 6.09
N LEU A 147 2.84 -0.66 5.29
CA LEU A 147 1.42 -0.56 5.55
C LEU A 147 0.91 -1.84 6.19
N LEU A 148 0.12 -1.68 7.25
CA LEU A 148 -0.63 -2.76 7.85
C LEU A 148 -2.12 -2.51 7.62
N ALA A 149 -2.80 -3.53 7.09
CA ALA A 149 -4.24 -3.51 6.86
C ALA A 149 -4.96 -4.10 8.06
N ASP A 150 -5.96 -3.39 8.60
CA ASP A 150 -6.86 -3.97 9.60
C ASP A 150 -7.75 -5.06 8.96
N PRO A 151 -7.73 -6.32 9.44
CA PRO A 151 -8.43 -7.42 8.79
C PRO A 151 -9.95 -7.26 8.72
N GLY A 152 -10.57 -6.55 9.67
CA GLY A 152 -12.03 -6.39 9.73
C GLY A 152 -12.53 -5.15 8.99
N THR A 153 -11.76 -4.08 8.98
CA THR A 153 -12.19 -2.78 8.44
C THR A 153 -11.49 -2.40 7.14
N GLY A 154 -10.40 -3.09 6.77
CA GLY A 154 -9.55 -2.74 5.64
C GLY A 154 -8.78 -1.43 5.81
N ARG A 155 -8.87 -0.78 6.98
CA ARG A 155 -8.17 0.48 7.25
C ARG A 155 -6.67 0.28 7.20
N LEU A 156 -6.00 1.17 6.47
CA LEU A 156 -4.55 1.17 6.40
C LEU A 156 -3.96 1.96 7.56
N ARG A 157 -2.93 1.41 8.20
CA ARG A 157 -2.09 2.12 9.16
C ARG A 157 -0.64 2.05 8.72
N LEU A 158 0.07 3.16 8.84
CA LEU A 158 1.52 3.17 8.72
C LEU A 158 2.13 2.52 9.96
N THR A 159 3.10 1.64 9.74
CA THR A 159 3.87 1.01 10.81
C THR A 159 5.30 0.78 10.35
N GLY A 160 6.16 0.39 11.29
CA GLY A 160 7.57 0.11 11.03
C GLY A 160 7.85 -1.39 11.14
N ARG A 161 8.49 -1.96 10.12
CA ARG A 161 9.15 -3.27 10.22
C ARG A 161 10.61 -3.02 10.58
N ARG A 162 11.02 -3.48 11.76
CA ARG A 162 12.40 -3.31 12.24
C ARG A 162 13.39 -3.96 11.27
N LEU A 163 14.35 -3.16 10.79
CA LEU A 163 15.47 -3.65 10.00
C LEU A 163 16.66 -3.96 10.90
N PHE A 164 17.06 -2.99 11.73
CA PHE A 164 18.25 -3.09 12.55
C PHE A 164 17.94 -2.58 13.98
N PRO A 165 18.15 -3.40 15.03
CA PRO A 165 18.05 -2.93 16.40
C PRO A 165 19.19 -1.98 16.78
N ILE A 166 19.05 -1.30 17.92
CA ILE A 166 20.13 -0.57 18.58
C ILE A 166 21.33 -1.51 18.78
N GLY A 167 22.54 -1.00 18.56
CA GLY A 167 23.80 -1.75 18.64
C GLY A 167 24.21 -2.43 17.33
N SER A 168 23.35 -2.44 16.30
CA SER A 168 23.70 -3.00 14.99
C SER A 168 24.90 -2.28 14.39
N ARG A 169 25.80 -3.04 13.77
CA ARG A 169 27.03 -2.54 13.17
C ARG A 169 26.97 -2.57 11.64
N PRO A 170 27.79 -1.76 10.94
CA PRO A 170 27.94 -1.87 9.49
C PRO A 170 28.21 -3.32 9.04
N GLY A 171 27.63 -3.69 7.90
CA GLY A 171 27.63 -5.05 7.38
C GLY A 171 26.51 -5.94 7.93
N ALA A 172 25.77 -5.52 8.95
CA ALA A 172 24.58 -6.23 9.40
C ALA A 172 23.56 -6.36 8.25
N ARG A 173 22.96 -7.56 8.13
CA ARG A 173 21.97 -7.88 7.10
C ARG A 173 20.72 -8.45 7.76
N THR A 174 19.57 -8.09 7.21
CA THR A 174 18.27 -8.62 7.59
C THR A 174 17.46 -8.90 6.34
N ARG A 175 16.56 -9.89 6.41
CA ARG A 175 15.61 -10.21 5.35
C ARG A 175 14.23 -9.76 5.76
N VAL A 176 13.50 -9.20 4.80
CA VAL A 176 12.14 -8.73 5.00
C VAL A 176 11.28 -9.18 3.83
N ALA A 177 10.18 -9.86 4.13
CA ALA A 177 9.14 -10.15 3.18
C ALA A 177 8.25 -8.92 3.00
N LEU A 178 8.07 -8.48 1.75
CA LEU A 178 7.25 -7.35 1.37
C LEU A 178 6.19 -7.81 0.38
N ARG A 179 4.97 -7.28 0.52
CA ARG A 179 3.94 -7.44 -0.51
C ARG A 179 3.70 -6.10 -1.19
N CYS A 180 3.88 -6.05 -2.50
CA CYS A 180 3.65 -4.86 -3.31
C CYS A 180 2.33 -4.98 -4.06
N THR A 181 1.61 -3.85 -4.18
CA THR A 181 0.44 -3.70 -5.05
C THR A 181 0.85 -3.04 -6.36
N GLU A 182 -0.12 -2.73 -7.23
CA GLU A 182 0.13 -2.05 -8.50
C GLU A 182 0.93 -0.75 -8.28
N PRO A 183 2.10 -0.59 -8.93
CA PRO A 183 2.93 0.58 -8.73
C PRO A 183 2.25 1.81 -9.31
N GLY A 184 2.24 2.91 -8.55
CA GLY A 184 1.85 4.22 -9.10
C GLY A 184 2.93 4.80 -10.01
N ALA A 185 2.73 6.01 -10.53
CA ALA A 185 3.67 6.70 -11.42
C ALA A 185 5.11 6.83 -10.88
N HIS A 186 5.29 6.79 -9.56
CA HIS A 186 6.57 6.90 -8.87
C HIS A 186 7.10 5.57 -8.31
N GLY A 187 6.39 4.46 -8.55
CA GLY A 187 6.69 3.15 -7.99
C GLY A 187 6.39 3.02 -6.49
N THR A 188 6.84 1.92 -5.91
CA THR A 188 6.76 1.63 -4.48
C THR A 188 7.96 2.24 -3.76
N ALA A 189 7.70 3.05 -2.74
CA ALA A 189 8.70 3.66 -1.89
C ALA A 189 9.15 2.74 -0.76
N LEU A 190 10.45 2.67 -0.55
CA LEU A 190 11.13 2.03 0.57
C LEU A 190 11.70 3.13 1.47
N ALA A 191 10.89 3.58 2.42
CA ALA A 191 11.28 4.60 3.39
C ALA A 191 11.89 3.95 4.64
N VAL A 192 13.15 4.26 4.92
CA VAL A 192 13.80 3.90 6.19
C VAL A 192 13.68 5.08 7.13
N VAL A 193 13.23 4.82 8.36
CA VAL A 193 13.00 5.84 9.38
C VAL A 193 13.69 5.47 10.69
N THR A 194 13.90 6.48 11.53
CA THR A 194 14.04 6.31 12.97
C THR A 194 12.81 6.91 13.65
N TRP A 195 12.35 6.34 14.76
CA TRP A 195 11.19 6.87 15.48
C TRP A 195 11.63 7.73 16.66
N GLN A 196 10.95 8.86 16.85
CA GLN A 196 11.05 9.65 18.08
C GLN A 196 9.63 9.87 18.62
N GLY A 197 9.20 8.99 19.52
CA GLY A 197 7.78 8.92 19.89
C GLY A 197 6.95 8.48 18.69
N PRO A 198 5.80 9.13 18.40
CA PRO A 198 4.94 8.75 17.27
C PRO A 198 5.41 9.30 15.91
N GLU A 199 6.40 10.20 15.88
CA GLU A 199 6.83 10.86 14.65
C GLU A 199 8.02 10.14 13.99
N PRO A 200 7.90 9.75 12.70
CA PRO A 200 9.00 9.16 11.96
C PRO A 200 9.96 10.25 11.47
N ARG A 201 11.27 10.03 11.69
CA ARG A 201 12.35 10.81 11.08
C ARG A 201 12.89 10.04 9.89
N LEU A 202 12.66 10.57 8.70
CA LEU A 202 13.12 9.97 7.45
C LEU A 202 14.65 9.94 7.38
N LEU A 203 15.19 8.75 7.12
CA LEU A 203 16.62 8.49 7.02
C LEU A 203 17.07 8.30 5.57
N SER A 204 16.32 7.50 4.82
CA SER A 204 16.51 7.32 3.39
C SER A 204 15.19 6.98 2.73
N LEU A 205 15.01 7.49 1.51
CA LEU A 205 13.85 7.21 0.68
C LEU A 205 14.32 6.81 -0.71
N GLN A 206 13.89 5.64 -1.16
CA GLN A 206 14.16 5.13 -2.49
C GLN A 206 12.87 4.55 -3.06
N SER A 207 12.74 4.48 -4.37
CA SER A 207 11.61 3.83 -5.03
C SER A 207 12.01 2.88 -6.14
N ALA A 208 11.15 1.92 -6.42
CA ALA A 208 11.25 1.03 -7.58
C ALA A 208 9.86 0.77 -8.20
N PRO A 209 9.78 0.60 -9.53
CA PRO A 209 8.57 0.14 -10.21
C PRO A 209 8.41 -1.37 -10.00
N LEU A 210 7.91 -1.76 -8.83
CA LEU A 210 7.71 -3.17 -8.48
C LEU A 210 6.35 -3.64 -9.01
N ALA A 211 6.33 -4.72 -9.77
CA ALA A 211 5.08 -5.37 -10.15
C ALA A 211 4.34 -5.89 -8.90
N PRO A 212 3.01 -6.07 -8.95
CA PRO A 212 2.27 -6.70 -7.86
C PRO A 212 2.85 -8.07 -7.51
N GLY A 213 3.05 -8.36 -6.22
CA GLY A 213 3.61 -9.64 -5.79
C GLY A 213 4.26 -9.63 -4.42
N ARG A 214 4.82 -10.77 -4.04
CA ARG A 214 5.63 -10.94 -2.83
C ARG A 214 7.11 -10.88 -3.20
N TYR A 215 7.87 -10.15 -2.41
CA TYR A 215 9.31 -9.94 -2.58
C TYR A 215 10.04 -10.26 -1.28
N GLU A 216 11.12 -11.02 -1.36
CA GLU A 216 12.08 -11.16 -0.26
C GLU A 216 13.23 -10.19 -0.49
N VAL A 217 13.36 -9.20 0.39
CA VAL A 217 14.35 -8.14 0.27
C VAL A 217 15.39 -8.28 1.36
N THR A 218 16.66 -8.22 0.99
CA THR A 218 17.75 -8.13 1.96
C THR A 218 18.16 -6.68 2.15
N ALA A 219 17.97 -6.17 3.37
CA ALA A 219 18.50 -4.87 3.78
C ALA A 219 19.88 -5.05 4.42
N GLU A 220 20.84 -4.24 4.01
CA GLU A 220 22.20 -4.19 4.56
C GLU A 220 22.48 -2.80 5.14
N LEU A 221 22.94 -2.74 6.39
CA LEU A 221 23.43 -1.52 7.00
C LEU A 221 24.85 -1.25 6.47
N VAL A 222 24.99 -0.35 5.49
CA VAL A 222 26.30 -0.03 4.91
C VAL A 222 27.14 0.81 5.89
N ARG A 223 26.49 1.74 6.58
CA ARG A 223 27.02 2.58 7.67
C ARG A 223 25.86 3.29 8.36
N PRO A 224 26.03 3.90 9.54
CA PRO A 224 25.01 4.76 10.13
C PRO A 224 24.48 5.79 9.12
N GLY A 225 23.16 5.84 8.96
CA GLY A 225 22.49 6.69 7.99
C GLY A 225 22.43 6.16 6.56
N ARG A 226 22.85 4.92 6.29
CA ARG A 226 22.78 4.34 4.94
C ARG A 226 22.43 2.86 4.97
N VAL A 227 21.23 2.57 4.49
CA VAL A 227 20.76 1.20 4.23
C VAL A 227 20.78 0.96 2.72
N ARG A 228 21.18 -0.26 2.33
CA ARG A 228 21.11 -0.73 0.95
C ARG A 228 20.16 -1.91 0.88
N PHE A 229 19.23 -1.88 -0.07
CA PHE A 229 18.36 -3.01 -0.36
C PHE A 229 18.87 -3.80 -1.56
N THR A 230 18.73 -5.12 -1.52
CA THR A 230 19.05 -6.08 -2.58
C THR A 230 17.93 -7.11 -2.70
N GLY A 231 17.79 -7.76 -3.85
CA GLY A 231 16.64 -8.63 -4.16
C GLY A 231 15.47 -7.90 -4.83
N LEU A 232 15.68 -6.65 -5.24
CA LEU A 232 14.72 -5.83 -5.98
C LEU A 232 15.35 -5.32 -7.29
N PRO A 233 14.53 -4.89 -8.27
CA PRO A 233 14.96 -4.05 -9.39
C PRO A 233 15.74 -2.81 -8.93
N ALA A 234 16.39 -2.13 -9.90
CA ALA A 234 17.17 -0.93 -9.62
C ALA A 234 16.34 0.13 -8.87
N LEU A 235 16.88 0.58 -7.74
CA LEU A 235 16.27 1.59 -6.88
C LEU A 235 16.75 2.99 -7.27
N SER A 236 15.82 3.92 -7.35
CA SER A 236 16.09 5.34 -7.61
C SER A 236 15.83 6.17 -6.36
N PRO A 237 16.52 7.31 -6.17
CA PRO A 237 16.09 8.31 -5.19
C PRO A 237 14.64 8.71 -5.46
N ASP A 238 13.84 8.78 -4.41
CA ASP A 238 12.49 9.34 -4.49
C ASP A 238 12.52 10.78 -3.96
N HIS A 239 11.89 11.69 -4.69
CA HIS A 239 11.90 13.12 -4.41
C HIS A 239 10.64 13.60 -3.68
N ARG A 240 9.67 12.71 -3.47
CA ARG A 240 8.47 13.03 -2.69
C ARG A 240 8.85 13.28 -1.25
N ASP A 241 8.25 14.29 -0.63
CA ASP A 241 8.35 14.47 0.81
C ASP A 241 7.42 13.50 1.56
N TRP A 242 7.53 13.48 2.88
CA TRP A 242 6.75 12.60 3.72
C TRP A 242 5.25 12.89 3.66
N GLU A 243 4.87 14.17 3.58
CA GLU A 243 3.47 14.59 3.53
C GLU A 243 2.81 14.15 2.21
N GLN A 244 3.52 14.25 1.09
CA GLN A 244 3.09 13.77 -0.22
C GLN A 244 2.89 12.26 -0.25
N LEU A 245 3.81 11.49 0.36
CA LEU A 245 3.68 10.04 0.45
C LEU A 245 2.46 9.65 1.29
N VAL A 246 2.31 10.24 2.48
CA VAL A 246 1.20 9.95 3.38
C VAL A 246 -0.14 10.41 2.80
N GLY A 247 -0.18 11.60 2.18
CA GLY A 247 -1.37 12.15 1.55
C GLY A 247 -1.85 11.38 0.31
N SER A 248 -0.99 10.54 -0.27
CA SER A 248 -1.36 9.64 -1.37
C SER A 248 -1.94 8.30 -0.91
N LEU A 249 -1.99 8.03 0.40
CA LEU A 249 -2.55 6.80 0.94
C LEU A 249 -4.08 6.83 0.92
N PRO A 250 -4.74 5.76 0.44
CA PRO A 250 -6.17 5.62 0.65
C PRO A 250 -6.46 5.29 2.12
N ASP A 251 -7.60 5.74 2.65
CA ASP A 251 -8.02 5.45 4.04
C ASP A 251 -8.21 3.94 4.30
N ARG A 252 -8.53 3.18 3.25
CA ARG A 252 -8.76 1.74 3.29
C ARG A 252 -8.20 1.08 2.05
N LEU A 253 -7.73 -0.16 2.18
CA LEU A 253 -7.55 -1.01 1.02
C LEU A 253 -8.91 -1.20 0.33
N PRO A 254 -8.99 -1.07 -1.01
CA PRO A 254 -10.17 -1.52 -1.73
C PRO A 254 -10.37 -3.00 -1.37
N GLY A 255 -11.56 -3.32 -0.86
CA GLY A 255 -11.87 -4.66 -0.41
C GLY A 255 -11.65 -5.65 -1.54
N ARG A 256 -10.94 -6.75 -1.25
CA ARG A 256 -11.06 -7.94 -2.09
C ARG A 256 -12.53 -8.31 -2.04
N ALA A 257 -13.23 -8.29 -3.18
CA ALA A 257 -14.61 -8.76 -3.21
C ALA A 257 -14.62 -10.15 -2.55
N GLY A 258 -15.43 -10.32 -1.50
CA GLY A 258 -15.70 -11.66 -0.96
C GLY A 258 -16.32 -12.54 -2.06
N PRO A 259 -16.59 -13.83 -1.78
CA PRO A 259 -17.29 -14.66 -2.75
C PRO A 259 -18.58 -13.94 -3.20
N ALA A 260 -18.67 -13.64 -4.50
CA ALA A 260 -19.79 -12.92 -5.08
C ALA A 260 -20.76 -13.95 -5.65
N HIS A 261 -22.03 -13.86 -5.27
CA HIS A 261 -23.09 -14.67 -5.89
C HIS A 261 -23.80 -13.84 -6.96
N LEU A 262 -23.50 -14.10 -8.24
CA LEU A 262 -24.20 -13.49 -9.37
C LEU A 262 -25.45 -14.32 -9.72
N VAL A 263 -26.63 -13.71 -9.65
CA VAL A 263 -27.91 -14.31 -10.03
C VAL A 263 -28.40 -13.64 -11.31
N CYS A 264 -28.36 -14.37 -12.43
CA CYS A 264 -28.87 -13.93 -13.72
C CYS A 264 -30.30 -14.47 -13.92
N ALA A 265 -31.28 -13.58 -14.05
CA ALA A 265 -32.64 -13.93 -14.45
C ALA A 265 -32.91 -13.37 -15.85
N VAL A 266 -33.15 -14.25 -16.83
CA VAL A 266 -33.21 -13.89 -18.26
C VAL A 266 -34.58 -14.23 -18.85
N GLU A 267 -35.16 -13.27 -19.59
CA GLU A 267 -36.41 -13.43 -20.34
C GLU A 267 -36.17 -14.22 -21.63
N VAL A 268 -36.71 -15.44 -21.73
CA VAL A 268 -36.47 -16.39 -22.84
C VAL A 268 -37.66 -16.56 -23.81
N CYS A 269 -38.63 -15.66 -23.78
CA CYS A 269 -39.67 -15.60 -24.80
C CYS A 269 -39.60 -14.30 -25.61
N GLY A 270 -40.08 -14.34 -26.85
CA GLY A 270 -39.96 -13.25 -27.82
C GLY A 270 -39.48 -13.76 -29.18
N ALA A 271 -38.94 -12.85 -29.99
CA ALA A 271 -38.26 -13.22 -31.23
C ALA A 271 -36.90 -13.89 -30.93
N ASP A 272 -36.48 -14.81 -31.80
CA ASP A 272 -35.28 -15.62 -31.60
C ASP A 272 -34.01 -14.76 -31.47
N ASP A 273 -33.87 -13.74 -32.30
CA ASP A 273 -32.77 -12.78 -32.27
C ASP A 273 -32.70 -12.01 -30.95
N GLN A 274 -33.85 -11.56 -30.45
CA GLN A 274 -33.95 -10.85 -29.19
C GLN A 274 -33.58 -11.74 -28.00
N VAL A 275 -34.05 -12.99 -27.97
CA VAL A 275 -33.71 -13.93 -26.89
C VAL A 275 -32.23 -14.31 -26.95
N ALA A 276 -31.69 -14.55 -28.16
CA ALA A 276 -30.27 -14.82 -28.34
C ALA A 276 -29.40 -13.66 -27.82
N GLU A 277 -29.79 -12.41 -28.09
CA GLU A 277 -29.06 -11.24 -27.61
C GLU A 277 -29.08 -11.12 -26.08
N ARG A 278 -30.24 -11.36 -25.44
CA ARG A 278 -30.36 -11.38 -23.98
C ARG A 278 -29.47 -12.44 -23.33
N LEU A 279 -29.47 -13.66 -23.87
CA LEU A 279 -28.61 -14.76 -23.41
C LEU A 279 -27.13 -14.43 -23.62
N SER A 280 -26.78 -13.85 -24.78
CA SER A 280 -25.42 -13.36 -25.08
C SER A 280 -24.93 -12.34 -24.06
N ARG A 281 -25.78 -11.37 -23.64
CA ARG A 281 -25.41 -10.41 -22.59
C ARG A 281 -25.20 -11.06 -21.22
N ALA A 282 -26.03 -12.03 -20.85
CA ALA A 282 -25.83 -12.80 -19.63
C ALA A 282 -24.52 -13.61 -19.68
N ARG A 283 -24.21 -14.25 -20.83
CA ARG A 283 -22.95 -14.96 -21.07
C ARG A 283 -21.74 -14.04 -20.91
N GLN A 284 -21.79 -12.85 -21.51
CA GLN A 284 -20.72 -11.85 -21.41
C GLN A 284 -20.48 -11.42 -19.96
N MET A 285 -21.54 -11.17 -19.20
CA MET A 285 -21.43 -10.82 -17.78
C MET A 285 -20.81 -11.95 -16.94
N ILE A 286 -21.28 -13.19 -17.11
CA ILE A 286 -20.75 -14.36 -16.38
C ILE A 286 -19.27 -14.57 -16.72
N SER A 287 -18.92 -14.51 -18.01
CA SER A 287 -17.54 -14.69 -18.47
C SER A 287 -16.61 -13.60 -17.93
N PHE A 288 -17.07 -12.35 -17.96
CA PHE A 288 -16.31 -11.22 -17.45
C PHE A 288 -16.10 -11.32 -15.93
N ALA A 289 -17.17 -11.54 -15.16
CA ALA A 289 -17.08 -11.69 -13.70
C ALA A 289 -16.21 -12.91 -13.30
N SER A 290 -16.25 -13.99 -14.08
CA SER A 290 -15.40 -15.17 -13.87
C SER A 290 -13.92 -14.82 -14.05
N GLY A 291 -13.57 -14.02 -15.06
CA GLY A 291 -12.21 -13.53 -15.26
C GLY A 291 -11.68 -12.68 -14.10
N GLU A 292 -12.56 -11.90 -13.45
CA GLU A 292 -12.21 -11.00 -12.34
C GLU A 292 -12.14 -11.72 -10.98
N LEU A 293 -13.05 -12.66 -10.73
CA LEU A 293 -13.25 -13.27 -9.41
C LEU A 293 -12.78 -14.73 -9.32
N GLY A 294 -12.58 -15.41 -10.45
CA GLY A 294 -12.20 -16.83 -10.50
C GLY A 294 -13.13 -17.70 -9.66
N ASP A 295 -12.53 -18.57 -8.84
CA ASP A 295 -13.24 -19.53 -7.97
C ASP A 295 -14.09 -18.87 -6.87
N LEU A 296 -13.96 -17.55 -6.67
CA LEU A 296 -14.78 -16.80 -5.71
C LEU A 296 -16.18 -16.50 -6.27
N LEU A 297 -16.38 -16.60 -7.59
CA LEU A 297 -17.68 -16.38 -8.21
C LEU A 297 -18.56 -17.62 -8.09
N ARG A 298 -19.78 -17.44 -7.56
CA ARG A 298 -20.87 -18.39 -7.71
C ARG A 298 -21.95 -17.79 -8.60
N VAL A 299 -22.58 -18.63 -9.42
CA VAL A 299 -23.57 -18.18 -10.39
C VAL A 299 -24.88 -18.94 -10.23
N SER A 300 -26.01 -18.22 -10.26
CA SER A 300 -27.33 -18.80 -10.46
C SER A 300 -27.90 -18.29 -11.77
N LEU A 301 -28.55 -19.16 -12.53
CA LEU A 301 -29.17 -18.83 -13.81
C LEU A 301 -30.64 -19.26 -13.79
N LEU A 302 -31.53 -18.30 -14.06
CA LEU A 302 -32.95 -18.50 -14.18
C LEU A 302 -33.42 -18.03 -15.55
N ALA A 303 -34.27 -18.84 -16.18
CA ALA A 303 -34.98 -18.48 -17.40
C ALA A 303 -36.45 -18.27 -17.06
N TYR A 304 -37.02 -17.13 -17.46
CA TYR A 304 -38.44 -16.83 -17.29
C TYR A 304 -39.09 -16.48 -18.63
N ALA A 305 -40.35 -16.87 -18.79
CA ALA A 305 -41.10 -16.68 -20.02
C ALA A 305 -42.36 -15.84 -19.79
N ALA A 306 -43.47 -16.16 -20.46
CA ALA A 306 -44.78 -15.53 -20.27
C ALA A 306 -45.76 -16.53 -19.66
N HIS A 307 -46.71 -16.06 -18.86
CA HIS A 307 -47.81 -16.91 -18.38
C HIS A 307 -48.74 -17.33 -19.53
N SER A 308 -49.18 -18.58 -19.47
CA SER A 308 -50.31 -19.12 -20.21
C SER A 308 -51.59 -18.92 -19.39
N PHE A 309 -52.50 -18.11 -19.91
CA PHE A 309 -53.86 -17.97 -19.35
C PHE A 309 -54.89 -18.81 -20.12
N ASP A 310 -54.47 -19.43 -21.22
CA ASP A 310 -55.29 -20.34 -22.01
C ASP A 310 -55.07 -21.78 -21.48
N PRO A 311 -56.11 -22.46 -20.97
CA PRO A 311 -56.00 -23.85 -20.50
C PRO A 311 -55.50 -24.83 -21.56
N SER A 312 -55.60 -24.50 -22.85
CA SER A 312 -55.15 -25.33 -23.97
C SER A 312 -53.67 -25.12 -24.34
N ALA A 313 -53.02 -24.07 -23.83
CA ALA A 313 -51.62 -23.78 -24.08
C ALA A 313 -50.75 -24.17 -22.87
N PRO A 314 -49.60 -24.84 -23.09
CA PRO A 314 -48.72 -25.24 -22.00
C PRO A 314 -48.13 -24.03 -21.29
N GLU A 315 -48.12 -24.08 -19.96
CA GLU A 315 -47.40 -23.12 -19.12
C GLU A 315 -45.89 -23.36 -19.22
N HIS A 316 -45.12 -22.29 -19.37
CA HIS A 316 -43.66 -22.32 -19.29
C HIS A 316 -43.21 -21.70 -17.98
N PRO A 317 -43.10 -22.48 -16.88
CA PRO A 317 -42.73 -21.93 -15.59
C PRO A 317 -41.28 -21.45 -15.60
N VAL A 318 -40.95 -20.54 -14.68
CA VAL A 318 -39.56 -20.14 -14.41
C VAL A 318 -38.69 -21.38 -14.18
N ARG A 319 -37.70 -21.57 -15.05
CA ARG A 319 -36.71 -22.65 -14.97
C ARG A 319 -35.48 -22.14 -14.23
N VAL A 320 -35.06 -22.82 -13.18
CA VAL A 320 -33.76 -22.59 -12.56
C VAL A 320 -32.77 -23.55 -13.22
N ALA A 321 -32.01 -23.04 -14.19
CA ALA A 321 -31.06 -23.82 -14.97
C ALA A 321 -29.80 -24.16 -14.16
N ALA A 322 -29.33 -23.21 -13.34
CA ALA A 322 -28.23 -23.41 -12.41
C ALA A 322 -28.51 -22.64 -11.11
N TRP A 323 -28.05 -23.16 -9.96
CA TRP A 323 -28.18 -22.44 -8.69
C TRP A 323 -26.93 -22.58 -7.84
N ASN A 324 -26.32 -21.44 -7.52
CA ASN A 324 -25.08 -21.40 -6.75
C ASN A 324 -24.05 -22.38 -7.34
N ALA A 325 -23.91 -22.39 -8.66
CA ALA A 325 -22.98 -23.19 -9.44
C ALA A 325 -21.65 -22.45 -9.61
N ASP A 326 -20.60 -23.11 -10.07
CA ASP A 326 -19.42 -22.38 -10.56
C ASP A 326 -19.70 -21.72 -11.93
N ALA A 327 -18.75 -20.91 -12.40
CA ALA A 327 -18.93 -20.19 -13.66
C ALA A 327 -18.99 -21.12 -14.89
N GLY A 328 -18.27 -22.25 -14.87
CA GLY A 328 -18.27 -23.21 -15.97
C GLY A 328 -19.62 -23.89 -16.09
N GLU A 329 -20.10 -24.46 -14.99
CA GLU A 329 -21.43 -25.08 -14.90
C GLU A 329 -22.56 -24.14 -15.33
N ALA A 330 -22.48 -22.86 -14.94
CA ALA A 330 -23.48 -21.87 -15.32
C ALA A 330 -23.40 -21.47 -16.81
N LEU A 331 -22.21 -21.44 -17.41
CA LEU A 331 -22.02 -21.17 -18.84
C LEU A 331 -22.49 -22.34 -19.70
N ASP A 332 -22.32 -23.57 -19.23
CA ASP A 332 -22.87 -24.78 -19.88
C ASP A 332 -24.39 -24.78 -19.82
N ALA A 333 -24.97 -24.52 -18.64
CA ALA A 333 -26.42 -24.37 -18.48
C ALA A 333 -27.01 -23.23 -19.33
N LEU A 334 -26.25 -22.15 -19.56
CA LEU A 334 -26.63 -21.08 -20.47
C LEU A 334 -26.58 -21.53 -21.93
N GLY A 335 -25.58 -22.34 -22.30
CA GLY A 335 -25.49 -22.96 -23.63
C GLY A 335 -26.71 -23.84 -23.94
N GLU A 336 -27.18 -24.63 -22.98
CA GLU A 336 -28.42 -25.41 -23.15
C GLU A 336 -29.64 -24.52 -23.41
N LEU A 337 -29.72 -23.33 -22.79
CA LEU A 337 -30.82 -22.39 -23.04
C LEU A 337 -30.72 -21.77 -24.44
N GLU A 338 -29.51 -21.49 -24.93
CA GLU A 338 -29.29 -21.01 -26.30
C GLU A 338 -29.70 -22.07 -27.33
N GLU A 339 -29.35 -23.34 -27.11
CA GLU A 339 -29.72 -24.46 -27.98
C GLU A 339 -31.24 -24.70 -28.03
N GLN A 340 -31.94 -24.46 -26.92
CA GLN A 340 -33.40 -24.57 -26.84
C GLN A 340 -34.12 -23.50 -27.64
N GLY A 341 -33.49 -22.33 -27.86
CA GLY A 341 -34.06 -21.21 -28.59
C GLY A 341 -35.18 -20.49 -27.84
N ALA A 342 -35.83 -19.51 -28.50
CA ALA A 342 -36.88 -18.74 -27.87
C ALA A 342 -38.15 -19.58 -27.66
N VAL A 343 -38.79 -19.35 -26.52
CA VAL A 343 -40.13 -19.88 -26.27
C VAL A 343 -41.14 -19.12 -27.13
N THR A 344 -41.49 -19.72 -28.27
CA THR A 344 -42.44 -19.18 -29.27
C THR A 344 -43.80 -19.89 -29.25
N ARG A 345 -43.89 -21.14 -28.76
CA ARG A 345 -45.15 -21.90 -28.66
C ARG A 345 -45.99 -21.46 -27.45
N GLY A 346 -47.24 -21.05 -27.70
CA GLY A 346 -48.11 -20.38 -26.72
C GLY A 346 -48.06 -18.85 -26.80
N TYR A 347 -47.23 -18.32 -27.70
CA TYR A 347 -47.22 -16.92 -28.10
C TYR A 347 -48.30 -16.75 -29.18
N PRO A 348 -49.49 -16.22 -28.81
CA PRO A 348 -49.63 -14.77 -28.69
C PRO A 348 -50.52 -14.29 -27.52
N TYR A 349 -50.69 -15.07 -26.44
CA TYR A 349 -51.81 -14.78 -25.54
C TYR A 349 -51.66 -13.52 -24.67
N HIS A 350 -50.45 -13.10 -24.25
CA HIS A 350 -50.25 -11.78 -23.63
C HIS A 350 -48.84 -11.22 -23.89
N PRO A 351 -48.59 -10.55 -25.02
CA PRO A 351 -47.27 -9.96 -25.35
C PRO A 351 -46.89 -8.80 -24.42
N GLN A 352 -47.78 -8.40 -23.51
CA GLN A 352 -47.63 -7.18 -22.71
C GLN A 352 -46.89 -7.40 -21.38
N ALA A 353 -46.62 -8.65 -20.98
CA ALA A 353 -45.93 -8.96 -19.73
C ALA A 353 -45.12 -10.27 -19.79
N ALA A 354 -44.21 -10.43 -18.84
CA ALA A 354 -43.41 -11.63 -18.61
C ALA A 354 -43.50 -12.06 -17.14
N GLN A 355 -43.16 -13.32 -16.84
CA GLN A 355 -43.20 -13.95 -15.51
C GLN A 355 -42.07 -13.46 -14.56
N LEU A 356 -41.73 -12.18 -14.62
CA LEU A 356 -40.63 -11.62 -13.85
C LEU A 356 -40.93 -11.63 -12.35
N GLU A 357 -42.19 -11.48 -11.94
CA GLU A 357 -42.63 -11.63 -10.56
C GLU A 357 -42.38 -13.04 -10.00
N ASP A 358 -42.56 -14.08 -10.81
CA ASP A 358 -42.27 -15.46 -10.43
C ASP A 358 -40.76 -15.70 -10.35
N ALA A 359 -39.98 -15.09 -11.25
CA ALA A 359 -38.52 -15.16 -11.21
C ALA A 359 -37.99 -14.49 -9.94
N LEU A 360 -38.48 -13.29 -9.61
CA LEU A 360 -38.12 -12.59 -8.38
C LEU A 360 -38.55 -13.36 -7.13
N ALA A 361 -39.70 -14.04 -7.15
CA ALA A 361 -40.14 -14.90 -6.05
C ALA A 361 -39.20 -16.09 -5.85
N ALA A 362 -38.80 -16.75 -6.94
CA ALA A 362 -37.84 -17.85 -6.90
C ALA A 362 -36.47 -17.41 -6.36
N VAL A 363 -35.96 -16.27 -6.82
CA VAL A 363 -34.69 -15.69 -6.35
C VAL A 363 -34.77 -15.36 -4.86
N THR A 364 -35.82 -14.65 -4.44
CA THR A 364 -36.03 -14.25 -3.04
C THR A 364 -36.12 -15.46 -2.12
N GLY A 365 -36.92 -16.47 -2.50
CA GLY A 365 -37.11 -17.68 -1.70
C GLY A 365 -35.81 -18.46 -1.50
N ARG A 366 -35.02 -18.64 -2.57
CA ARG A 366 -33.77 -19.41 -2.49
C ARG A 366 -32.64 -18.63 -1.83
N LEU A 367 -32.51 -17.32 -2.06
CA LEU A 367 -31.54 -16.49 -1.33
C LEU A 367 -31.86 -16.45 0.17
N GLY A 368 -33.13 -16.48 0.55
CA GLY A 368 -33.56 -16.57 1.95
C GLY A 368 -33.12 -17.87 2.64
N GLN A 369 -33.03 -18.98 1.89
CA GLN A 369 -32.59 -20.28 2.42
C GLN A 369 -31.06 -20.42 2.49
N ALA A 370 -30.31 -19.67 1.67
CA ALA A 370 -28.86 -19.83 1.50
C ALA A 370 -27.99 -19.08 2.54
N GLY A 371 -28.59 -18.47 3.59
CA GLY A 371 -27.87 -17.65 4.57
C GLY A 371 -27.66 -16.20 4.09
N PRO A 372 -26.87 -15.35 4.78
CA PRO A 372 -26.76 -13.90 4.51
C PRO A 372 -25.67 -13.50 3.50
N ALA A 373 -25.25 -14.39 2.59
CA ALA A 373 -24.20 -14.07 1.63
C ALA A 373 -24.59 -12.88 0.70
N PRO A 374 -23.65 -11.97 0.39
CA PRO A 374 -23.83 -10.92 -0.61
C PRO A 374 -24.19 -11.51 -1.98
N ALA A 375 -25.09 -10.84 -2.71
CA ALA A 375 -25.55 -11.31 -4.00
C ALA A 375 -25.80 -10.15 -4.97
N VAL A 376 -25.49 -10.36 -6.24
CA VAL A 376 -25.85 -9.43 -7.32
C VAL A 376 -26.98 -10.07 -8.11
N VAL A 377 -28.14 -9.44 -8.18
CA VAL A 377 -29.26 -9.91 -9.00
C VAL A 377 -29.33 -9.08 -10.26
N LEU A 378 -29.01 -9.71 -11.39
CA LEU A 378 -29.07 -9.13 -12.72
C LEU A 378 -30.32 -9.66 -13.45
N THR A 379 -31.27 -8.76 -13.74
CA THR A 379 -32.46 -9.09 -14.53
C THR A 379 -32.30 -8.64 -15.98
N VAL A 380 -32.55 -9.52 -16.95
CA VAL A 380 -32.38 -9.26 -18.38
C VAL A 380 -33.69 -9.49 -19.11
N GLY A 381 -34.25 -8.45 -19.74
CA GLY A 381 -35.51 -8.56 -20.49
C GLY A 381 -36.09 -7.22 -20.93
N GLY A 382 -37.33 -7.23 -21.42
CA GLY A 382 -37.98 -6.03 -21.94
C GLY A 382 -39.38 -5.78 -21.38
N ARG A 383 -40.11 -6.85 -21.06
CA ARG A 383 -41.52 -6.75 -20.68
C ARG A 383 -41.70 -6.53 -19.17
N PRO A 384 -42.75 -5.82 -18.76
CA PRO A 384 -43.09 -5.66 -17.34
C PRO A 384 -43.60 -6.98 -16.73
N PRO A 385 -43.56 -7.12 -15.40
CA PRO A 385 -44.17 -8.24 -14.68
C PRO A 385 -45.70 -8.17 -14.72
N HIS A 386 -46.34 -9.30 -14.46
CA HIS A 386 -47.77 -9.30 -14.18
C HIS A 386 -48.06 -8.64 -12.82
N PRO A 387 -49.12 -7.82 -12.71
CA PRO A 387 -49.51 -7.25 -11.43
C PRO A 387 -50.06 -8.34 -10.48
N PRO A 388 -49.98 -8.18 -9.15
CA PRO A 388 -50.48 -9.19 -8.20
C PRO A 388 -52.02 -9.31 -8.22
N ARG A 389 -52.71 -8.28 -8.71
CA ARG A 389 -54.17 -8.16 -8.82
C ARG A 389 -54.50 -7.30 -10.05
N THR A 390 -55.73 -7.39 -10.52
CA THR A 390 -56.23 -6.53 -11.61
C THR A 390 -56.02 -5.06 -11.28
N ASP A 391 -55.40 -4.33 -12.19
CA ASP A 391 -55.15 -2.89 -12.06
C ASP A 391 -55.41 -2.16 -13.40
N ARG A 392 -55.01 -0.88 -13.48
CA ARG A 392 -55.24 -0.03 -14.67
C ARG A 392 -54.32 -0.35 -15.85
N SER A 393 -53.32 -1.23 -15.70
CA SER A 393 -52.36 -1.58 -16.76
C SER A 393 -52.98 -2.42 -17.88
N ARG A 394 -54.16 -3.03 -17.63
CA ARG A 394 -54.81 -4.02 -18.51
C ARG A 394 -54.01 -5.31 -18.72
N ILE A 395 -52.90 -5.49 -18.00
CA ILE A 395 -52.16 -6.74 -17.92
C ILE A 395 -52.91 -7.67 -16.97
N LEU A 396 -53.09 -8.93 -17.38
CA LEU A 396 -53.70 -9.94 -16.51
C LEU A 396 -52.84 -10.17 -15.26
N PRO A 397 -53.46 -10.38 -14.08
CA PRO A 397 -52.70 -10.58 -12.86
C PRO A 397 -51.92 -11.89 -12.87
N CYS A 398 -50.81 -11.92 -12.14
CA CYS A 398 -50.03 -13.13 -11.92
C CYS A 398 -50.94 -14.24 -11.35
N PRO A 399 -51.00 -15.44 -11.95
CA PRO A 399 -51.80 -16.56 -11.45
C PRO A 399 -51.44 -16.93 -10.00
N ARG A 400 -50.18 -16.75 -9.63
CA ARG A 400 -49.66 -16.98 -8.26
C ARG A 400 -49.78 -15.78 -7.34
N ARG A 401 -50.29 -14.64 -7.84
CA ARG A 401 -50.48 -13.38 -7.11
C ARG A 401 -49.20 -12.83 -6.47
N HIS A 402 -48.04 -13.14 -7.05
CA HIS A 402 -46.77 -12.57 -6.60
C HIS A 402 -46.76 -11.06 -6.83
N ASP A 403 -46.30 -10.32 -5.82
CA ASP A 403 -46.20 -8.87 -5.85
C ASP A 403 -44.73 -8.49 -6.05
N TRP A 404 -44.37 -8.20 -7.30
CA TRP A 404 -42.99 -7.87 -7.67
C TRP A 404 -42.42 -6.70 -6.87
N ARG A 405 -43.24 -5.70 -6.47
CA ARG A 405 -42.76 -4.54 -5.71
C ARG A 405 -42.31 -4.96 -4.32
N LYS A 406 -43.07 -5.85 -3.68
CA LYS A 406 -42.70 -6.42 -2.38
C LYS A 406 -41.44 -7.28 -2.50
N LEU A 407 -41.33 -8.08 -3.56
CA LEU A 407 -40.15 -8.92 -3.79
C LEU A 407 -38.88 -8.08 -4.01
N VAL A 408 -38.94 -7.03 -4.83
CA VAL A 408 -37.84 -6.08 -5.01
C VAL A 408 -37.49 -5.39 -3.69
N ALA A 409 -38.48 -4.97 -2.90
CA ALA A 409 -38.23 -4.37 -1.58
C ALA A 409 -37.52 -5.35 -0.63
N VAL A 410 -37.90 -6.63 -0.63
CA VAL A 410 -37.25 -7.67 0.17
C VAL A 410 -35.79 -7.86 -0.27
N LEU A 411 -35.53 -7.94 -1.58
CA LEU A 411 -34.16 -8.06 -2.10
C LEU A 411 -33.29 -6.85 -1.74
N ARG A 412 -33.82 -5.62 -1.81
CA ARG A 412 -33.10 -4.40 -1.41
C ARG A 412 -32.81 -4.31 0.08
N GLN A 413 -33.68 -4.87 0.92
CA GLN A 413 -33.48 -4.89 2.37
C GLN A 413 -32.46 -5.94 2.82
N ARG A 414 -32.08 -6.87 1.93
CA ARG A 414 -31.12 -7.91 2.24
C ARG A 414 -29.70 -7.33 2.25
N PRO A 415 -28.92 -7.50 3.34
CA PRO A 415 -27.56 -6.99 3.43
C PRO A 415 -26.67 -7.48 2.29
N GLY A 416 -25.91 -6.57 1.69
CA GLY A 416 -24.96 -6.90 0.61
C GLY A 416 -25.61 -7.36 -0.69
N THR A 417 -26.92 -7.16 -0.89
CA THR A 417 -27.60 -7.48 -2.15
C THR A 417 -27.69 -6.25 -3.04
N THR A 418 -27.23 -6.38 -4.29
CA THR A 418 -27.25 -5.32 -5.31
C THR A 418 -28.17 -5.74 -6.46
N LEU A 419 -28.92 -4.80 -7.03
CA LEU A 419 -29.83 -5.05 -8.14
C LEU A 419 -29.38 -4.32 -9.39
N GLY A 420 -29.26 -5.05 -10.49
CA GLY A 420 -28.95 -4.55 -11.82
C GLY A 420 -29.96 -5.01 -12.85
N ALA A 421 -30.07 -4.27 -13.95
CA ALA A 421 -30.89 -4.67 -15.08
C ALA A 421 -30.24 -4.39 -16.44
N ILE A 422 -30.49 -5.29 -17.39
CA ILE A 422 -30.28 -5.06 -18.82
C ILE A 422 -31.66 -5.04 -19.47
N CYS A 423 -32.07 -3.89 -19.97
CA CYS A 423 -33.38 -3.69 -20.58
C CYS A 423 -33.28 -3.65 -22.09
N ASP A 424 -34.21 -4.30 -22.79
CA ASP A 424 -34.34 -4.21 -24.25
C ASP A 424 -34.56 -2.79 -24.76
N HIS A 425 -35.13 -1.92 -23.92
CA HIS A 425 -35.44 -0.54 -24.28
C HIS A 425 -34.40 0.40 -23.69
N ALA A 426 -34.06 1.47 -24.41
CA ALA A 426 -33.20 2.53 -23.90
C ALA A 426 -33.79 3.13 -22.60
N SER A 427 -32.92 3.63 -21.70
CA SER A 427 -33.32 4.08 -20.36
C SER A 427 -34.49 5.08 -20.36
N GLY A 428 -34.50 6.05 -21.29
CA GLY A 428 -35.59 7.03 -21.41
C GLY A 428 -36.96 6.45 -21.84
N GLN A 429 -36.99 5.21 -22.33
CA GLN A 429 -38.20 4.52 -22.83
C GLN A 429 -38.56 3.29 -21.98
N ALA A 430 -37.65 2.84 -21.10
CA ALA A 430 -37.86 1.69 -20.26
C ALA A 430 -38.99 1.94 -19.24
N HIS A 431 -39.84 0.94 -19.05
CA HIS A 431 -40.87 0.98 -18.01
C HIS A 431 -40.24 1.28 -16.64
N ARG A 432 -40.93 2.06 -15.79
CA ARG A 432 -40.43 2.50 -14.46
C ARG A 432 -39.85 1.37 -13.61
N LEU A 433 -40.42 0.17 -13.71
CA LEU A 433 -39.89 -1.05 -13.11
C LEU A 433 -38.39 -1.26 -13.38
N TRP A 434 -37.96 -1.12 -14.63
CA TRP A 434 -36.57 -1.42 -15.01
C TRP A 434 -35.60 -0.44 -14.36
N HIS A 435 -36.05 0.77 -14.04
CA HIS A 435 -35.28 1.70 -13.21
C HIS A 435 -35.25 1.28 -11.74
N GLU A 436 -36.28 0.57 -11.25
CA GLU A 436 -36.28 0.01 -9.90
C GLU A 436 -35.37 -1.23 -9.82
N LEU A 437 -35.41 -2.12 -10.81
CA LEU A 437 -34.54 -3.30 -10.88
C LEU A 437 -33.09 -2.92 -11.19
N GLY A 438 -32.87 -1.90 -12.02
CA GLY A 438 -31.55 -1.36 -12.35
C GLY A 438 -31.19 -0.13 -11.51
N ALA A 439 -31.69 -0.02 -10.27
CA ALA A 439 -31.45 1.15 -9.43
C ALA A 439 -29.96 1.37 -9.10
N THR A 440 -29.17 0.29 -9.06
CA THR A 440 -27.72 0.40 -8.96
C THR A 440 -27.07 0.53 -10.33
N ALA A 441 -27.51 -0.29 -11.30
CA ALA A 441 -27.02 -0.22 -12.65
C ALA A 441 -28.10 -0.65 -13.66
N LEU A 442 -28.33 0.17 -14.68
CA LEU A 442 -29.28 -0.09 -15.77
C LEU A 442 -28.57 0.07 -17.11
N ALA A 443 -28.52 -1.00 -17.89
CA ALA A 443 -27.94 -1.01 -19.24
C ALA A 443 -29.01 -1.26 -20.31
N HIS A 444 -28.76 -0.73 -21.51
CA HIS A 444 -29.56 -1.00 -22.71
C HIS A 444 -28.99 -2.22 -23.46
N LEU A 445 -29.83 -3.16 -23.85
CA LEU A 445 -29.43 -4.45 -24.46
C LEU A 445 -28.46 -4.31 -25.64
N GLU A 446 -28.69 -3.34 -26.52
CA GLU A 446 -27.84 -3.13 -27.72
C GLU A 446 -26.53 -2.40 -27.41
N ALA A 447 -26.41 -1.77 -26.24
CA ALA A 447 -25.28 -0.89 -25.87
C ALA A 447 -24.75 -1.18 -24.47
N VAL A 448 -24.62 -2.46 -24.10
CA VAL A 448 -24.11 -2.88 -22.79
C VAL A 448 -22.59 -2.70 -22.73
N ASP A 449 -22.12 -1.75 -21.92
CA ASP A 449 -20.75 -1.77 -21.41
C ASP A 449 -20.67 -2.78 -20.25
N VAL A 450 -20.26 -4.01 -20.56
CA VAL A 450 -20.19 -5.11 -19.58
C VAL A 450 -19.23 -4.78 -18.44
N ARG A 451 -18.12 -4.09 -18.72
CA ARG A 451 -17.13 -3.73 -17.70
C ARG A 451 -17.69 -2.65 -16.77
N GLY A 452 -18.27 -1.60 -17.33
CA GLY A 452 -18.94 -0.55 -16.55
C GLY A 452 -20.06 -1.11 -15.68
N LEU A 453 -20.94 -1.94 -16.27
CA LEU A 453 -22.04 -2.59 -15.57
C LEU A 453 -21.54 -3.49 -14.43
N ALA A 454 -20.50 -4.30 -14.65
CA ALA A 454 -19.94 -5.16 -13.62
C ALA A 454 -19.30 -4.34 -12.48
N ALA A 455 -18.65 -3.22 -12.80
CA ALA A 455 -18.07 -2.32 -11.79
C ALA A 455 -19.14 -1.64 -10.93
N ASP A 456 -20.19 -1.12 -11.56
CA ASP A 456 -21.32 -0.50 -10.83
C ASP A 456 -22.03 -1.50 -9.93
N LEU A 457 -22.06 -2.77 -10.32
CA LEU A 457 -22.60 -3.88 -9.53
C LEU A 457 -21.65 -4.41 -8.46
N GLY A 458 -20.41 -3.92 -8.40
CA GLY A 458 -19.40 -4.38 -7.44
C GLY A 458 -18.87 -5.80 -7.73
N LEU A 459 -18.97 -6.26 -8.98
CA LEU A 459 -18.43 -7.53 -9.46
C LEU A 459 -16.98 -7.42 -9.93
N THR A 460 -16.45 -6.20 -10.08
CA THR A 460 -15.01 -5.96 -10.25
C THR A 460 -14.41 -5.55 -8.91
N ALA A 461 -13.17 -5.96 -8.67
CA ALA A 461 -12.37 -5.26 -7.67
C ALA A 461 -12.24 -3.80 -8.13
N PRO A 462 -12.44 -2.79 -7.27
CA PRO A 462 -12.01 -1.43 -7.58
C PRO A 462 -10.55 -1.51 -8.01
N SER A 463 -10.16 -0.81 -9.09
CA SER A 463 -8.77 -0.76 -9.56
C SER A 463 -7.83 -0.71 -8.36
N PRO A 464 -6.78 -1.56 -8.31
CA PRO A 464 -5.92 -1.66 -7.14
C PRO A 464 -5.42 -0.25 -6.81
N ALA A 465 -5.90 0.29 -5.69
CA ALA A 465 -5.44 1.58 -5.22
C ALA A 465 -3.92 1.48 -5.09
N HIS A 466 -3.20 2.29 -5.86
CA HIS A 466 -1.75 2.31 -5.82
C HIS A 466 -1.31 2.63 -4.39
N LEU A 467 -0.52 1.75 -3.79
CA LEU A 467 0.02 2.02 -2.46
C LEU A 467 1.45 2.55 -2.63
N PRO A 468 1.76 3.74 -2.09
CA PRO A 468 3.10 4.29 -2.14
C PRO A 468 4.10 3.47 -1.31
N PHE A 469 3.63 2.63 -0.37
CA PHE A 469 4.46 1.81 0.50
C PHE A 469 4.08 0.32 0.37
N PRO A 470 5.01 -0.62 0.64
CA PRO A 470 4.70 -2.04 0.67
C PRO A 470 3.79 -2.41 1.86
N LEU A 471 3.00 -3.46 1.68
CA LEU A 471 2.21 -4.08 2.75
C LEU A 471 3.06 -5.06 3.55
N LEU A 472 2.85 -5.10 4.86
CA LEU A 472 3.39 -6.13 5.74
C LEU A 472 2.67 -7.45 5.46
N ASP A 473 3.42 -8.53 5.24
CA ASP A 473 2.88 -9.88 5.08
C ASP A 473 2.77 -10.52 6.47
N GLU A 474 1.56 -10.66 7.02
CA GLU A 474 1.32 -11.24 8.35
C GLU A 474 1.44 -12.77 8.39
N THR A 475 2.12 -13.39 7.41
CA THR A 475 2.35 -14.85 7.40
C THR A 475 3.62 -15.28 8.16
N GLU A 476 4.14 -14.44 9.06
CA GLU A 476 5.21 -14.78 10.03
C GLU A 476 4.68 -15.01 11.45
#